data_AF-A0A173LMH6-F1
#
_entry.id   AF-A0A173LMH6-F1
#
_cell.length_a   1.000
_cell.length_b   1.000
_cell.length_c   1.000
_cell.angle_alpha   90.00
_cell.angle_beta   90.00
_cell.angle_gamma   90.00
#
_symmetry.space_group_name_H-M   'P 1'
#
loop_
_entity.id
_entity.type
_entity.pdbx_description
1 polymer ?
#
loop_
_entity_poly.entity_id
_entity_poly.type
_entity_poly.pdbx_seq_one_letter_code
_entity_poly.pdbx_strand_id
1 'polypeptide(L)'
;MHPLLLEKPPKPKKAPKHNRKALIALVVLGSIVCLAMGYWQLSRWSSSQGTFMNLGYALEWPFFAAFLVFIYRRFVRLEDERENEERMGRSIHDKYRTSAESGRRADGVQTEIPSSFLPQRPNPRAEDIEDEVDPGLVEYNHYLSSLDSEPGVIARKEPS
;
A
#
# COMPACT_ATOMS: atom_id res chain seq x y z
N MET A 1 38.76 -20.23 -7.43
CA MET A 1 38.36 -19.75 -6.09
C MET A 1 38.07 -18.26 -6.19
N HIS A 2 36.82 -17.88 -6.42
CA HIS A 2 36.39 -16.48 -6.41
C HIS A 2 35.83 -16.17 -5.01
N PRO A 3 36.45 -15.26 -4.24
CA PRO A 3 35.96 -14.89 -2.92
C PRO A 3 34.60 -14.20 -3.06
N LEU A 4 33.65 -14.66 -2.26
CA LEU A 4 32.30 -14.13 -2.12
C LEU A 4 32.38 -12.62 -1.81
N LEU A 5 32.17 -11.78 -2.82
CA LEU A 5 31.88 -10.36 -2.61
C LEU A 5 30.52 -10.27 -1.93
N LEU A 6 30.61 -10.21 -0.60
CA LEU A 6 29.55 -9.92 0.34
C LEU A 6 29.08 -8.46 0.13
N GLU A 7 28.50 -8.17 -1.03
CA GLU A 7 27.92 -6.86 -1.29
C GLU A 7 26.67 -6.71 -0.45
N LYS A 8 26.82 -5.92 0.61
CA LYS A 8 25.82 -5.67 1.63
C LYS A 8 24.55 -5.11 0.96
N PRO A 9 23.36 -5.67 1.23
CA PRO A 9 22.15 -5.24 0.55
C PRO A 9 21.90 -3.74 0.78
N PRO A 10 21.40 -3.01 -0.24
CA PRO A 10 21.13 -1.59 -0.13
C PRO A 10 20.17 -1.33 1.03
N LYS A 11 20.52 -0.35 1.89
CA LYS A 11 19.69 0.00 3.05
C LYS A 11 18.30 0.42 2.54
N PRO A 12 17.20 -0.16 3.07
CA PRO A 12 15.87 0.23 2.66
C PRO A 12 15.67 1.72 2.95
N LYS A 13 15.23 2.48 1.92
CA LYS A 13 14.85 3.88 2.09
C LYS A 13 13.67 3.91 3.06
N LYS A 14 13.79 4.65 4.17
CA LYS A 14 12.70 4.82 5.12
C LYS A 14 11.54 5.51 4.40
N ALA A 15 10.36 4.91 4.44
CA ALA A 15 9.16 5.53 3.90
C ALA A 15 8.89 6.86 4.64
N PRO A 16 8.44 7.91 3.94
CA PRO A 16 8.11 9.18 4.58
C PRO A 16 6.97 8.98 5.58
N LYS A 17 7.13 9.54 6.78
CA LYS A 17 6.11 9.50 7.83
C LYS A 17 5.10 10.63 7.59
N HIS A 18 3.81 10.32 7.40
CA HIS A 18 2.77 11.34 7.24
C HIS A 18 2.54 12.11 8.55
N ASN A 19 2.49 13.44 8.45
CA ASN A 19 2.21 14.34 9.57
C ASN A 19 0.71 14.60 9.69
N ARG A 20 -0.03 13.68 10.32
CA ARG A 20 -1.49 13.76 10.50
C ARG A 20 -1.96 15.13 11.03
N LYS A 21 -1.24 15.73 11.98
CA LYS A 21 -1.54 17.06 12.54
C LYS A 21 -1.47 18.19 11.50
N ALA A 22 -0.49 18.15 10.60
CA ALA A 22 -0.35 19.14 9.54
C ALA A 22 -1.49 19.02 8.52
N LEU A 23 -1.90 17.79 8.20
CA LEU A 23 -3.06 17.53 7.35
C LEU A 23 -4.36 18.04 8.00
N ILE A 24 -4.57 17.82 9.31
CA ILE A 24 -5.72 18.37 10.05
C ILE A 24 -5.73 19.89 9.95
N ALA A 25 -4.60 20.54 10.26
CA ALA A 25 -4.52 22.00 10.23
C ALA A 25 -4.82 22.56 8.84
N LEU A 26 -4.30 21.92 7.79
CA LEU A 26 -4.57 22.28 6.40
C LEU A 26 -6.06 22.13 6.05
N VAL A 27 -6.69 21.01 6.44
CA VAL A 27 -8.12 20.76 6.16
C VAL A 27 -8.99 21.76 6.91
N VAL A 28 -8.73 22.00 8.20
CA VAL A 28 -9.49 22.97 9.00
C VAL A 28 -9.36 24.38 8.41
N LEU A 29 -8.13 24.79 8.08
CA LEU A 29 -7.89 26.10 7.48
C LEU A 29 -8.62 26.22 6.13
N GLY A 30 -8.52 25.22 5.27
CA GLY A 30 -9.21 25.17 3.97
C GLY A 30 -10.74 25.22 4.12
N SER A 31 -11.31 24.47 5.06
CA SER A 31 -12.75 24.49 5.34
C SER A 31 -13.20 25.86 5.86
N ILE A 32 -12.45 26.51 6.75
CA ILE A 32 -12.76 27.86 7.24
C ILE A 32 -12.77 28.86 6.08
N VAL A 33 -11.77 28.82 5.20
CA VAL A 33 -11.70 29.71 4.03
C VAL A 33 -12.90 29.49 3.11
N CYS A 34 -13.24 28.24 2.80
CA CYS A 34 -14.41 27.91 1.98
C CYS A 34 -15.71 28.47 2.57
N LEU A 35 -15.93 28.27 3.88
CA LEU A 35 -17.13 28.73 4.57
C LEU A 35 -17.19 30.25 4.65
N ALA A 36 -16.06 30.92 4.91
CA ALA A 36 -15.99 32.38 4.90
C ALA A 36 -16.35 32.94 3.52
N MET A 37 -15.89 32.29 2.46
CA MET A 37 -16.18 32.72 1.10
C MET A 37 -17.64 32.48 0.70
N GLY A 38 -18.22 31.33 1.07
CA GLY A 38 -19.65 31.06 0.87
C GLY A 38 -20.54 32.03 1.66
N TYR A 39 -20.17 32.31 2.92
CA TYR A 39 -20.86 33.29 3.75
C TYR A 39 -20.82 34.69 3.15
N TRP A 40 -19.65 35.10 2.61
CA TRP A 40 -19.51 36.37 1.94
C TRP A 40 -20.41 36.46 0.70
N GLN A 41 -20.48 35.41 -0.13
CA GLN A 41 -21.37 35.36 -1.28
C GLN A 41 -22.85 35.47 -0.90
N LEU A 42 -23.28 34.78 0.17
CA LEU A 42 -24.64 34.90 0.71
C LEU A 42 -24.93 36.33 1.19
N SER A 43 -23.99 36.94 1.92
CA SER A 43 -24.13 38.31 2.41
C SER A 43 -24.21 39.34 1.28
N ARG A 44 -23.57 39.06 0.12
CA ARG A 44 -23.59 39.94 -1.04
C ARG A 44 -24.91 39.89 -1.81
N TRP A 45 -25.53 38.70 -1.88
CA TRP A 45 -26.82 38.47 -2.56
C TRP A 45 -27.96 39.30 -1.95
N SER A 46 -27.88 39.64 -0.66
CA SER A 46 -28.86 40.49 0.02
C SER A 46 -28.90 41.94 -0.51
N SER A 47 -27.89 42.39 -1.25
CA SER A 47 -27.73 43.81 -1.61
C SER A 47 -27.75 44.12 -3.12
N SER A 48 -27.62 43.16 -4.04
CA SER A 48 -27.63 43.48 -5.47
C SER A 48 -27.93 42.27 -6.36
N GLN A 49 -29.11 42.25 -6.96
CA GLN A 49 -29.54 41.36 -8.06
C GLN A 49 -29.40 39.86 -7.78
N GLY A 50 -30.45 39.28 -7.18
CA GLY A 50 -30.49 37.88 -6.85
C GLY A 50 -30.81 36.96 -8.02
N THR A 51 -29.77 36.41 -8.66
CA THR A 51 -29.93 35.28 -9.59
C THR A 51 -29.69 33.97 -8.85
N PHE A 52 -30.61 32.99 -9.00
CA PHE A 52 -30.51 31.65 -8.41
C PHE A 52 -29.20 30.91 -8.76
N MET A 53 -28.54 31.24 -9.87
CA MET A 53 -27.23 30.65 -10.24
C MET A 53 -26.14 31.01 -9.21
N ASN A 54 -26.13 32.25 -8.71
CA ASN A 54 -25.10 32.69 -7.75
C ASN A 54 -25.30 32.06 -6.36
N LEU A 55 -26.54 31.73 -6.02
CA LEU A 55 -26.87 30.97 -4.80
C LEU A 55 -26.34 29.54 -4.87
N GLY A 56 -26.39 28.91 -6.05
CA GLY A 56 -25.80 27.60 -6.29
C GLY A 56 -24.31 27.59 -5.92
N TYR A 57 -23.55 28.57 -6.43
CA TYR A 57 -22.14 28.73 -6.09
C TYR A 57 -21.92 29.02 -4.61
N ALA A 58 -22.77 29.83 -3.97
CA ALA A 58 -22.68 30.11 -2.54
C ALA A 58 -22.86 28.85 -1.67
N LEU A 59 -23.71 27.92 -2.10
CA LEU A 59 -23.94 26.61 -1.45
C LEU A 59 -22.86 25.58 -1.80
N GLU A 60 -22.25 25.69 -2.97
CA GLU A 60 -21.15 24.81 -3.40
C GLU A 60 -19.94 24.89 -2.46
N TRP A 61 -19.62 26.09 -1.94
CA TRP A 61 -18.51 26.28 -0.99
C TRP A 61 -18.66 25.46 0.32
N PRO A 62 -19.82 25.46 1.01
CA PRO A 62 -20.11 24.51 2.09
C PRO A 62 -19.96 23.04 1.71
N PHE A 63 -20.39 22.63 0.52
CA PHE A 63 -20.23 21.26 0.05
C PHE A 63 -18.75 20.90 -0.08
N PHE A 64 -17.91 21.78 -0.64
CA PHE A 64 -16.47 21.56 -0.68
C PHE A 64 -15.83 21.50 0.70
N ALA A 65 -16.23 22.37 1.64
CA ALA A 65 -15.74 22.32 3.01
C ALA A 65 -16.05 20.97 3.67
N ALA A 66 -17.29 20.48 3.51
CA ALA A 66 -17.71 19.18 4.03
C ALA A 66 -16.97 18.03 3.34
N PHE A 67 -16.76 18.13 2.02
CA PHE A 67 -16.06 17.13 1.23
C PHE A 67 -14.59 16.99 1.63
N LEU A 68 -13.89 18.09 1.89
CA LEU A 68 -12.51 18.07 2.40
C LEU A 68 -12.40 17.35 3.76
N VAL A 69 -13.32 17.65 4.68
CA VAL A 69 -13.40 16.96 5.99
C VAL A 69 -13.71 15.48 5.81
N PHE A 70 -14.62 15.14 4.89
CA PHE A 70 -14.98 13.77 4.58
C PHE A 70 -13.79 12.97 4.03
N ILE A 71 -13.07 13.50 3.04
CA ILE A 71 -11.87 12.86 2.48
C ILE A 71 -10.82 12.66 3.58
N TYR A 72 -10.58 13.67 4.41
CA TYR A 72 -9.63 13.54 5.52
C TYR A 72 -10.05 12.42 6.48
N ARG A 73 -11.32 12.36 6.87
CA ARG A 73 -11.85 11.30 7.74
C ARG A 73 -11.68 9.92 7.12
N ARG A 74 -11.96 9.81 5.82
CA ARG A 74 -11.81 8.57 5.04
C ARG A 74 -10.34 8.14 4.96
N PHE A 75 -9.45 9.09 4.72
CA PHE A 75 -8.01 8.88 4.65
C PHE A 75 -7.45 8.39 6.00
N VAL A 76 -7.80 9.05 7.11
CA VAL A 76 -7.40 8.62 8.46
C VAL A 76 -7.86 7.20 8.74
N ARG A 77 -9.11 6.88 8.38
CA ARG A 77 -9.63 5.53 8.56
C ARG A 77 -8.82 4.48 7.78
N LEU A 78 -8.43 4.79 6.54
CA LEU A 78 -7.59 3.90 5.72
C LEU A 78 -6.18 3.74 6.29
N GLU A 79 -5.58 4.82 6.79
CA GLU A 79 -4.27 4.76 7.45
C GLU A 79 -4.33 3.94 8.74
N ASP A 80 -5.40 4.06 9.53
CA ASP A 80 -5.60 3.29 10.76
C ASP A 80 -5.80 1.79 10.49
N GLU A 81 -6.58 1.43 9.47
CA GLU A 81 -6.77 0.04 9.03
C GLU A 81 -5.42 -0.58 8.61
N ARG A 82 -4.62 0.13 7.79
CA ARG A 82 -3.28 -0.29 7.37
C ARG A 82 -2.30 -0.42 8.53
N GLU A 83 -2.24 0.56 9.44
CA GLU A 83 -1.35 0.53 10.60
C GLU A 83 -1.70 -0.62 11.56
N ASN A 84 -2.99 -0.93 11.71
CA ASN A 84 -3.46 -2.06 12.51
C ASN A 84 -3.08 -3.40 11.88
N GLU A 85 -3.22 -3.56 10.56
CA GLU A 85 -2.76 -4.74 9.82
C GLU A 85 -1.25 -4.94 9.96
N GLU A 86 -0.45 -3.87 9.79
CA GLU A 86 1.01 -3.92 9.97
C GLU A 86 1.41 -4.24 11.41
N ARG A 87 0.70 -3.69 12.40
CA ARG A 87 0.93 -3.96 13.82
C ARG A 87 0.57 -5.40 14.15
N MET A 88 -0.54 -5.91 13.63
CA MET A 88 -0.95 -7.30 13.76
C MET A 88 0.07 -8.24 13.10
N GLY A 89 0.47 -7.96 11.87
CA GLY A 89 1.50 -8.73 11.16
C GLY A 89 2.82 -8.77 11.93
N ARG A 90 3.27 -7.64 12.48
CA ARG A 90 4.45 -7.60 13.36
C ARG A 90 4.28 -8.40 14.63
N SER A 91 3.14 -8.30 15.33
CA SER A 91 2.92 -9.03 16.58
C SER A 91 2.84 -10.53 16.37
N ILE A 92 2.21 -10.95 15.26
CA ILE A 92 2.12 -12.35 14.83
C ILE A 92 3.52 -12.86 14.47
N HIS A 93 4.27 -12.13 13.63
CA HIS A 93 5.64 -12.48 13.26
C HIS A 93 6.55 -12.62 14.50
N ASP A 94 6.45 -11.69 15.47
CA ASP A 94 7.26 -11.72 16.69
C ASP A 94 6.89 -12.89 17.61
N LYS A 95 5.59 -13.22 17.70
CA LYS A 95 5.10 -14.39 18.42
C LYS A 95 5.63 -15.69 17.80
N TYR A 96 5.59 -15.83 16.47
CA TYR A 96 6.14 -17.01 15.78
C TYR A 96 7.67 -17.06 15.86
N ARG A 97 8.38 -15.93 15.74
CA ARG A 97 9.83 -15.86 15.92
C ARG A 97 10.25 -16.31 17.31
N THR A 98 9.59 -15.81 18.35
CA THR A 98 9.85 -16.18 19.75
C THR A 98 9.61 -17.67 19.98
N SER A 99 8.52 -18.22 19.41
CA SER A 99 8.21 -19.65 19.47
C SER A 99 9.27 -20.50 18.75
N ALA A 100 9.71 -20.08 17.56
CA ALA A 100 10.77 -20.77 16.80
C ALA A 100 12.13 -20.70 17.50
N GLU A 101 12.46 -19.58 18.16
CA GLU A 101 13.68 -19.43 18.93
C GLU A 101 13.65 -20.25 20.22
N SER A 102 12.48 -20.37 20.86
CA SER A 102 12.26 -21.28 21.99
C SER A 102 12.37 -22.76 21.57
N GLY A 103 11.85 -23.12 20.39
CA GLY A 103 11.98 -24.48 19.83
C GLY A 103 13.42 -24.83 19.44
N ARG A 104 14.16 -23.90 18.83
CA ARG A 104 15.59 -24.11 18.50
C ARG A 104 16.46 -24.27 19.73
N ARG A 105 16.19 -23.52 20.82
CA ARG A 105 16.90 -23.69 22.09
C ARG A 105 16.61 -25.04 22.77
N ALA A 106 15.46 -25.65 22.48
CA ALA A 106 15.08 -26.94 23.04
C ALA A 106 15.67 -28.14 22.28
N ASP A 107 15.99 -28.03 20.99
CA ASP A 107 16.30 -29.20 20.16
C ASP A 107 17.56 -29.13 19.28
N GLY A 108 18.22 -27.98 19.08
CA GLY A 108 19.52 -27.91 18.37
C GLY A 108 19.57 -28.44 16.92
N VAL A 109 18.48 -28.97 16.36
CA VAL A 109 18.37 -29.53 15.01
C VAL A 109 17.75 -28.50 14.07
N GLN A 110 18.32 -28.39 12.86
CA GLN A 110 17.82 -27.52 11.79
C GLN A 110 16.38 -27.91 11.42
N THR A 111 15.53 -26.92 11.23
CA THR A 111 14.08 -27.10 11.01
C THR A 111 13.81 -27.59 9.59
N GLU A 112 13.83 -28.90 9.39
CA GLU A 112 13.13 -29.52 8.26
C GLU A 112 11.63 -29.27 8.45
N ILE A 113 10.96 -28.73 7.43
CA ILE A 113 9.50 -28.57 7.45
C ILE A 113 8.91 -30.00 7.47
N PRO A 114 8.18 -30.41 8.51
CA PRO A 114 7.64 -31.76 8.56
C PRO A 114 6.65 -31.94 7.42
N SER A 115 6.82 -32.99 6.61
CA SER A 115 5.97 -33.28 5.44
C SER A 115 4.48 -33.44 5.78
N SER A 116 4.13 -33.53 7.07
CA SER A 116 2.76 -33.55 7.59
C SER A 116 2.08 -32.17 7.69
N PHE A 117 2.81 -31.06 7.51
CA PHE A 117 2.26 -29.69 7.56
C PHE A 117 1.85 -29.14 6.20
N LEU A 118 2.26 -29.76 5.10
CA LEU A 118 1.82 -29.37 3.77
C LEU A 118 0.49 -30.09 3.48
N PRO A 119 -0.55 -29.38 2.98
CA PRO A 119 -1.69 -30.07 2.41
C PRO A 119 -1.18 -31.02 1.32
N GLN A 120 -1.54 -32.31 1.40
CA GLN A 120 -1.23 -33.26 0.33
C GLN A 120 -1.75 -32.63 -0.96
N ARG A 121 -0.84 -32.32 -1.90
CA ARG A 121 -1.25 -31.87 -3.22
C ARG A 121 -2.17 -32.96 -3.76
N PRO A 122 -3.43 -32.66 -4.11
CA PRO A 122 -4.24 -33.59 -4.87
C PRO A 122 -3.38 -34.02 -6.05
N ASN A 123 -3.05 -35.31 -6.15
CA ASN A 123 -2.23 -35.83 -7.23
C ASN A 123 -3.12 -35.87 -8.47
N PRO A 124 -3.09 -34.86 -9.35
CA PRO A 124 -3.88 -34.93 -10.57
C PRO A 124 -3.23 -36.03 -11.40
N ARG A 125 -4.03 -36.89 -12.04
CA ARG A 125 -3.47 -37.88 -12.96
C ARG A 125 -2.70 -37.09 -14.03
N ALA A 126 -1.48 -37.53 -14.38
CA ALA A 126 -0.63 -36.79 -15.33
C ALA A 126 -1.35 -36.47 -16.65
N GLU A 127 -2.33 -37.31 -17.02
CA GLU A 127 -3.25 -37.16 -18.15
C GLU A 127 -4.14 -35.90 -18.05
N ASP A 128 -4.56 -35.48 -16.85
CA ASP A 128 -5.46 -34.34 -16.65
C ASP A 128 -4.71 -32.98 -16.65
N ILE A 129 -3.39 -32.99 -16.45
CA ILE A 129 -2.57 -31.77 -16.37
C ILE A 129 -2.23 -31.24 -17.76
N GLU A 130 -1.98 -32.13 -18.73
CA GLU A 130 -1.58 -31.73 -20.08
C GLU A 130 -2.70 -30.96 -20.81
N ASP A 131 -3.97 -31.25 -20.50
CA ASP A 131 -5.14 -30.58 -21.10
C ASP A 131 -5.47 -29.22 -20.43
N GLU A 132 -5.03 -28.97 -19.19
CA GLU A 132 -5.34 -27.75 -18.41
C GLU A 132 -4.14 -26.79 -18.28
N VAL A 133 -2.97 -27.16 -18.78
CA VAL A 133 -1.82 -26.25 -18.87
C VAL A 133 -2.04 -25.30 -20.05
N ASP A 134 -2.62 -24.12 -19.75
CA ASP A 134 -2.72 -23.01 -20.69
C ASP A 134 -1.33 -22.69 -21.27
N PRO A 135 -1.14 -22.77 -22.60
CA PRO A 135 0.13 -22.43 -23.25
C PRO A 135 0.68 -21.06 -22.84
N GLY A 136 -0.20 -20.09 -22.51
CA GLY A 136 0.19 -18.77 -22.06
C GLY A 136 0.88 -18.76 -20.68
N LEU A 137 0.50 -19.66 -19.77
CA LEU A 137 1.13 -19.78 -18.45
C LEU A 137 2.56 -20.33 -18.54
N VAL A 138 2.83 -21.22 -19.49
CA VAL A 138 4.17 -21.78 -19.72
C VAL A 138 5.13 -20.69 -20.21
N GLU A 139 4.69 -19.87 -21.17
CA GLU A 139 5.48 -18.75 -21.69
C GLU A 139 5.72 -17.69 -20.60
N TYR A 140 4.70 -17.39 -19.80
CA TYR A 140 4.83 -16.46 -18.67
C TYR A 140 5.83 -16.95 -17.62
N ASN A 141 5.78 -18.23 -17.25
CA ASN A 141 6.74 -18.80 -16.29
C ASN A 141 8.18 -18.81 -16.85
N HIS A 142 8.34 -19.04 -18.16
CA HIS A 142 9.64 -18.94 -18.84
C HIS A 142 10.14 -17.48 -18.91
N TYR A 143 9.25 -16.52 -19.08
CA TYR A 143 9.57 -15.09 -19.03
C TYR A 143 9.98 -14.64 -17.62
N LEU A 144 9.32 -15.13 -16.57
CA LEU A 144 9.74 -14.87 -15.19
C LEU A 144 11.11 -15.47 -14.87
N SER A 145 11.40 -16.68 -15.36
CA SER A 145 12.70 -17.31 -15.14
C SER A 145 13.82 -16.63 -15.92
N SER A 146 13.54 -16.07 -17.09
CA SER A 146 14.52 -15.26 -17.84
C SER A 146 14.84 -13.93 -17.14
N LEU A 147 13.85 -13.29 -16.51
CA LEU A 147 14.07 -12.09 -15.69
C LEU A 147 14.86 -12.38 -14.41
N ASP A 148 14.61 -13.51 -13.75
CA ASP A 148 15.35 -13.93 -12.55
C ASP A 148 16.79 -14.34 -12.88
N SER A 149 17.00 -14.87 -14.09
CA SER A 149 18.32 -15.25 -14.62
C SER A 149 19.13 -14.06 -15.15
N GLU A 150 18.50 -12.91 -15.40
CA GLU A 150 19.19 -11.65 -15.76
C GLU A 150 19.27 -10.67 -14.57
N PRO A 151 20.30 -10.76 -13.71
CA PRO A 151 20.59 -9.71 -12.76
C PRO A 151 21.15 -8.46 -13.49
N GLY A 152 20.24 -7.58 -13.91
CA GLY A 152 20.50 -6.15 -14.10
C GLY A 152 21.13 -5.70 -15.43
N VAL A 153 20.34 -5.68 -16.50
CA VAL A 153 20.63 -4.85 -17.69
C VAL A 153 19.85 -3.54 -17.61
N ILE A 154 20.28 -2.63 -16.73
CA ILE A 154 20.05 -1.18 -16.93
C ILE A 154 21.40 -0.54 -17.24
N ALA A 155 21.98 -0.95 -18.37
CA ALA A 155 23.13 -0.28 -18.96
C ALA A 155 22.64 1.00 -19.65
N ARG A 156 22.89 2.11 -18.95
CA ARG A 156 22.89 3.51 -19.40
C ARG A 156 23.18 3.68 -20.91
N LYS A 157 22.19 4.19 -21.64
CA LYS A 157 22.35 4.75 -22.99
C LYS A 157 23.05 6.11 -22.88
N GLU A 158 24.37 6.16 -23.07
CA GLU A 158 25.08 7.43 -23.30
C GLU A 158 24.81 7.87 -24.76
N PRO A 159 24.34 9.11 -25.01
CA PRO A 159 24.20 9.65 -26.35
C PRO A 159 25.58 10.07 -26.90
N SER A 160 25.88 9.66 -28.13
CA SER A 160 26.98 10.23 -28.94
C SER A 160 26.65 11.63 -29.43
#